data_AF-A0A7X1GXQ1-F1
#
_entry.id   AF-A0A7X1GXQ1-F1
#
_cell.length_a   1.000
_cell.length_b   1.000
_cell.length_c   1.000
_cell.angle_alpha   90.00
_cell.angle_beta   90.00
_cell.angle_gamma   90.00
#
_symmetry.space_group_name_H-M   'P 1'
#
loop_
_entity.id
_entity.type
_entity.pdbx_description
1 polymer ?
#
loop_
_entity_poly.entity_id
_entity_poly.type
_entity_poly.pdbx_seq_one_letter_code
_entity_poly.pdbx_strand_id
1 'polypeptide(L)'
;MLVVGLQGSPRRKGNSRFLLETFLNATASFGAETRLIEVDQRHILPCKEYTVCEKKGYCPIEDDMLSEIYGLIRRADVVVAATPVFFYNMSAQLKGLIDRCQTFWARKYRLRWRDPRRKAKKGYLLSVAATQGNTLFDAIHLTMHYFYDAIDADYAGHLTYRGIEGPKDMARHATVMDDVQRAVAGLMSPLVERKRILIVGPSGACASQMAGALVRAKAADRFDVRVAGLEPAAAVDVNARKAMAAKGWDIEYEVPLSIGRALEQWHPDVVVALGPVADLPSTIAGETIRWALPDTAPDSIEAAGQLCDGLDEQITALVR
;
A
#
# COMPACT_ATOMS: atom_id res chain seq x y z
N MET A 1 6.45 7.34 0.55
CA MET A 1 5.72 6.49 1.51
C MET A 1 4.26 6.91 1.66
N LEU A 2 3.33 5.97 1.64
CA LEU A 2 1.89 6.17 1.90
C LEU A 2 1.42 5.31 3.09
N VAL A 3 0.75 5.93 4.05
CA VAL A 3 0.10 5.29 5.20
C VAL A 3 -1.41 5.43 5.06
N VAL A 4 -2.14 4.30 5.08
CA VAL A 4 -3.60 4.28 5.00
C VAL A 4 -4.19 3.84 6.34
N GLY A 5 -4.96 4.71 6.97
CA GLY A 5 -5.73 4.42 8.16
C GLY A 5 -7.16 3.98 7.82
N LEU A 6 -7.54 2.78 8.28
CA LEU A 6 -8.89 2.25 8.20
C LEU A 6 -9.59 2.50 9.53
N GLN A 7 -10.44 3.51 9.57
CA GLN A 7 -11.23 3.85 10.74
C GLN A 7 -12.47 2.96 10.74
N GLY A 8 -12.58 2.06 11.72
CA GLY A 8 -13.69 1.11 11.84
C GLY A 8 -14.79 1.54 12.80
N SER A 9 -14.66 2.63 13.56
CA SER A 9 -15.70 3.01 14.53
C SER A 9 -16.80 3.85 13.87
N PRO A 10 -18.08 3.51 14.07
CA PRO A 10 -19.18 4.40 13.67
C PRO A 10 -19.16 5.75 14.43
N ARG A 11 -18.38 5.86 15.52
CA ARG A 11 -18.27 7.09 16.31
C ARG A 11 -17.17 7.99 15.76
N ARG A 12 -17.55 9.08 15.09
CA ARG A 12 -16.65 10.12 14.56
C ARG A 12 -15.77 10.82 15.60
N LYS A 13 -16.18 10.82 16.87
CA LYS A 13 -15.42 11.40 18.00
C LYS A 13 -15.06 10.32 19.03
N GLY A 14 -14.91 9.08 18.58
CA GLY A 14 -14.64 7.92 19.42
C GLY A 14 -13.17 7.77 19.82
N ASN A 15 -12.94 6.90 20.79
CA ASN A 15 -11.61 6.61 21.33
C ASN A 15 -10.66 5.99 20.29
N SER A 16 -11.13 5.04 19.46
CA SER A 16 -10.31 4.46 18.39
C SER A 16 -10.03 5.45 17.26
N ARG A 17 -10.93 6.41 17.01
CA ARG A 17 -10.70 7.52 16.06
C ARG A 17 -9.56 8.40 16.54
N PHE A 18 -9.60 8.85 17.80
CA PHE A 18 -8.54 9.63 18.41
C PHE A 18 -7.19 8.89 18.32
N LEU A 19 -7.17 7.60 18.68
CA LEU A 19 -5.95 6.79 18.61
C LEU A 19 -5.39 6.72 17.18
N LEU A 20 -6.25 6.53 16.17
CA LEU A 20 -5.84 6.51 14.77
C LEU A 20 -5.30 7.85 14.29
N GLU A 21 -5.99 8.96 14.61
CA GLU A 21 -5.52 10.31 14.22
C GLU A 21 -4.16 10.62 14.84
N THR A 22 -3.97 10.31 16.12
CA THR A 22 -2.68 10.48 16.80
C THR A 22 -1.59 9.66 16.13
N PHE A 23 -1.90 8.41 15.76
CA PHE A 23 -0.97 7.54 15.04
C PHE A 23 -0.63 8.08 13.64
N LEU A 24 -1.63 8.48 12.85
CA LEU A 24 -1.40 9.04 11.52
C LEU A 24 -0.62 10.35 11.57
N ASN A 25 -0.93 11.25 12.51
CA ASN A 25 -0.17 12.49 12.70
C ASN A 25 1.29 12.22 13.03
N ALA A 26 1.56 11.23 13.90
CA ALA A 26 2.92 10.80 14.19
C ALA A 26 3.60 10.19 12.95
N THR A 27 2.90 9.41 12.10
CA THR A 27 3.51 8.94 10.85
C THR A 27 3.79 10.08 9.86
N ALA A 28 2.95 11.11 9.83
CA ALA A 28 3.13 12.28 8.99
C ALA A 28 4.38 13.09 9.39
N SER A 29 4.73 13.15 10.68
CA SER A 29 5.98 13.79 11.12
C SER A 29 7.24 13.04 10.67
N PHE A 30 7.12 11.79 10.19
CA PHE A 30 8.17 11.04 9.50
C PHE A 30 8.16 11.26 7.96
N GLY A 31 7.39 12.23 7.47
CA GLY A 31 7.29 12.57 6.04
C GLY A 31 6.41 11.63 5.22
N ALA A 32 5.57 10.81 5.87
CA ALA A 32 4.61 9.97 5.18
C ALA A 32 3.39 10.77 4.70
N GLU A 33 2.91 10.47 3.50
CA GLU A 33 1.56 10.86 3.10
C GLU A 33 0.56 9.99 3.85
N THR A 34 -0.44 10.59 4.49
CA THR A 34 -1.48 9.86 5.23
C THR A 34 -2.82 9.98 4.54
N ARG A 35 -3.52 8.85 4.39
CA ARG A 35 -4.91 8.78 3.93
C ARG A 35 -5.75 8.07 4.96
N LEU A 36 -6.97 8.58 5.17
CA LEU A 36 -7.86 8.12 6.21
C LEU A 36 -9.19 7.74 5.58
N ILE A 37 -9.60 6.49 5.81
CA ILE A 37 -10.84 5.93 5.28
C ILE A 37 -11.77 5.73 6.46
N GLU A 38 -12.82 6.55 6.51
CA GLU A 38 -13.94 6.39 7.45
C GLU A 38 -14.83 5.24 6.95
N VAL A 39 -14.55 4.01 7.35
CA VAL A 39 -15.16 2.80 6.76
C VAL A 39 -16.69 2.81 6.90
N ASP A 40 -17.20 3.32 8.03
CA ASP A 40 -18.64 3.46 8.28
C ASP A 40 -19.34 4.49 7.37
N GLN A 41 -18.58 5.40 6.75
CA GLN A 41 -19.09 6.42 5.84
C GLN A 41 -18.93 6.03 4.36
N ARG A 42 -18.40 4.83 4.09
CA ARG A 42 -18.24 4.30 2.74
C ARG A 42 -19.39 3.37 2.39
N HIS A 43 -19.81 3.41 1.14
CA HIS A 43 -20.69 2.40 0.59
C HIS A 43 -19.87 1.14 0.31
N ILE A 44 -19.88 0.19 1.24
CA ILE A 44 -19.20 -1.10 1.10
C ILE A 44 -20.23 -2.20 1.24
N LEU A 45 -20.45 -2.96 0.17
CA LEU A 45 -21.31 -4.13 0.21
C LEU A 45 -20.52 -5.33 0.75
N PRO A 46 -21.15 -6.21 1.55
CA PRO A 46 -20.49 -7.42 2.02
C PRO A 46 -20.04 -8.30 0.84
N CYS A 47 -19.05 -9.16 1.09
CA CYS A 47 -18.68 -10.17 0.10
C CYS A 47 -19.90 -11.05 -0.22
N LYS A 48 -20.18 -11.24 -1.52
CA LYS A 48 -21.30 -12.07 -2.01
C LYS A 48 -20.83 -13.43 -2.57
N GLU A 49 -19.58 -13.79 -2.31
CA GLU A 49 -18.98 -15.05 -2.76
C GLU A 49 -19.15 -15.32 -4.27
N TYR A 50 -19.11 -14.27 -5.09
CA TYR A 50 -19.19 -14.43 -6.54
C TYR A 50 -18.02 -15.25 -7.12
N THR A 51 -16.94 -15.45 -6.36
CA THR A 51 -15.70 -16.17 -6.74
C THR A 51 -14.99 -15.64 -7.99
N VAL A 52 -15.45 -14.52 -8.55
CA VAL A 52 -14.83 -13.88 -9.72
C VAL A 52 -13.38 -13.52 -9.43
N CYS A 53 -13.06 -13.07 -8.21
CA CYS A 53 -11.69 -12.76 -7.81
C CYS A 53 -10.76 -13.98 -7.87
N GLU A 54 -11.25 -15.19 -7.63
CA GLU A 54 -10.44 -16.41 -7.70
C GLU A 54 -10.05 -16.80 -9.12
N LYS A 55 -10.85 -16.39 -10.11
CA LYS A 55 -10.60 -16.71 -11.52
C LYS A 55 -9.95 -15.55 -12.27
N LYS A 56 -10.33 -14.32 -11.96
CA LYS A 56 -9.98 -13.11 -12.72
C LYS A 56 -9.20 -12.07 -11.92
N GLY A 57 -9.07 -12.23 -10.60
CA GLY A 57 -8.26 -11.35 -9.75
C GLY A 57 -8.94 -10.05 -9.32
N TYR A 58 -10.18 -9.78 -9.74
CA TYR A 58 -10.94 -8.58 -9.35
C TYR A 58 -12.31 -8.91 -8.74
N CYS A 59 -12.88 -7.96 -8.02
CA CYS A 59 -14.25 -8.04 -7.51
C CYS A 59 -15.18 -7.19 -8.41
N PRO A 60 -16.30 -7.75 -8.92
CA PRO A 60 -17.20 -7.04 -9.83
C PRO A 60 -18.25 -6.18 -9.12
N ILE A 61 -18.26 -6.14 -7.78
CA ILE A 61 -19.25 -5.37 -7.05
C ILE A 61 -18.86 -3.89 -7.11
N GLU A 62 -19.73 -3.07 -7.69
CA GLU A 62 -19.57 -1.63 -7.83
C GLU A 62 -19.89 -0.93 -6.51
N ASP A 63 -18.85 -0.63 -5.75
CA ASP A 63 -18.92 0.06 -4.47
C ASP A 63 -17.58 0.77 -4.19
N ASP A 64 -17.44 1.40 -3.03
CA ASP A 64 -16.24 2.17 -2.69
C ASP A 64 -14.98 1.29 -2.56
N MET A 65 -15.14 -0.04 -2.43
CA MET A 65 -13.99 -0.94 -2.50
C MET A 65 -13.34 -0.89 -3.88
N LEU A 66 -14.17 -0.99 -4.92
CA LEU A 66 -13.72 -1.03 -6.31
C LEU A 66 -13.15 0.32 -6.77
N SER A 67 -13.85 1.42 -6.45
CA SER A 67 -13.51 2.74 -6.96
C SER A 67 -12.26 3.35 -6.30
N GLU A 68 -11.99 3.03 -5.04
CA GLU A 68 -10.95 3.73 -4.27
C GLU A 68 -10.11 2.79 -3.38
N ILE A 69 -10.76 1.99 -2.51
CA ILE A 69 -10.08 1.39 -1.35
C ILE A 69 -9.07 0.32 -1.76
N TYR A 70 -9.37 -0.54 -2.75
CA TYR A 70 -8.38 -1.53 -3.20
C TYR A 70 -7.10 -0.88 -3.71
N GLY A 71 -7.23 0.24 -4.42
CA GLY A 71 -6.09 1.01 -4.93
C GLY A 71 -5.24 1.59 -3.80
N LEU A 72 -5.90 2.17 -2.79
CA LEU A 72 -5.22 2.70 -1.60
C LEU A 72 -4.48 1.61 -0.83
N ILE A 73 -5.14 0.46 -0.57
CA ILE A 73 -4.51 -0.67 0.12
C ILE A 73 -3.29 -1.17 -0.66
N ARG A 74 -3.38 -1.34 -1.98
CA ARG A 74 -2.26 -1.85 -2.78
C ARG A 74 -1.08 -0.87 -2.83
N ARG A 75 -1.34 0.45 -2.94
CA ARG A 75 -0.28 1.46 -3.01
C ARG A 75 0.34 1.82 -1.65
N ALA A 76 -0.34 1.52 -0.54
CA ALA A 76 0.16 1.80 0.80
C ALA A 76 1.45 1.01 1.12
N ASP A 77 2.40 1.70 1.76
CA ASP A 77 3.52 1.08 2.47
C ASP A 77 3.06 0.58 3.84
N VAL A 78 2.10 1.26 4.48
CA VAL A 78 1.54 0.89 5.78
C VAL A 78 0.02 0.94 5.77
N VAL A 79 -0.64 -0.12 6.24
CA VAL A 79 -2.09 -0.16 6.46
C VAL A 79 -2.39 -0.29 7.95
N VAL A 80 -2.97 0.75 8.54
CA VAL A 80 -3.32 0.81 9.96
C VAL A 80 -4.81 0.58 10.12
N ALA A 81 -5.23 -0.43 10.88
CA ALA A 81 -6.64 -0.67 11.17
C ALA A 81 -6.96 -0.21 12.59
N ALA A 82 -7.97 0.65 12.75
CA ALA A 82 -8.41 1.15 14.06
C ALA A 82 -9.85 0.79 14.36
N THR A 83 -10.11 0.08 15.46
CA THR A 83 -11.46 -0.46 15.73
C THR A 83 -11.79 -0.59 17.21
N PRO A 84 -13.02 -0.27 17.64
CA PRO A 84 -13.50 -0.67 18.96
C PRO A 84 -13.76 -2.19 18.97
N VAL A 85 -13.75 -2.79 20.17
CA VAL A 85 -14.20 -4.18 20.33
C VAL A 85 -15.73 -4.25 20.40
N PHE A 86 -16.35 -4.83 19.39
CA PHE A 86 -17.75 -5.24 19.37
C PHE A 86 -17.84 -6.76 19.39
N PHE A 87 -18.48 -7.31 20.42
CA PHE A 87 -18.67 -8.76 20.61
C PHE A 87 -17.35 -9.56 20.47
N TYR A 88 -16.30 -9.11 21.15
CA TYR A 88 -14.96 -9.72 21.13
C TYR A 88 -14.26 -9.71 19.76
N ASN A 89 -14.74 -8.93 18.80
CA ASN A 89 -14.07 -8.69 17.54
C ASN A 89 -14.13 -7.20 17.15
N MET A 90 -13.63 -6.86 15.96
CA MET A 90 -13.78 -5.54 15.34
C MET A 90 -15.25 -5.20 15.04
N SER A 91 -15.51 -3.93 14.72
CA SER A 91 -16.81 -3.51 14.18
C SER A 91 -17.20 -4.27 12.90
N ALA A 92 -18.51 -4.44 12.69
CA ALA A 92 -19.05 -5.10 11.50
C ALA A 92 -18.68 -4.35 10.20
N GLN A 93 -18.61 -3.01 10.25
CA GLN A 93 -18.20 -2.16 9.12
C GLN A 93 -16.77 -2.48 8.68
N LEU A 94 -15.83 -2.52 9.62
CA LEU A 94 -14.44 -2.86 9.30
C LEU A 94 -14.32 -4.31 8.82
N LYS A 95 -15.09 -5.22 9.43
CA LYS A 95 -15.14 -6.62 9.01
C LYS A 95 -15.63 -6.77 7.57
N GLY A 96 -16.63 -6.00 7.16
CA GLY A 96 -17.12 -5.97 5.77
C GLY A 96 -16.03 -5.60 4.76
N LEU A 97 -15.21 -4.59 5.06
CA LEU A 97 -14.04 -4.21 4.25
C LEU A 97 -13.00 -5.34 4.21
N ILE A 98 -12.69 -5.94 5.37
CA ILE A 98 -11.71 -7.02 5.48
C ILE A 98 -12.18 -8.26 4.69
N ASP A 99 -13.45 -8.61 4.76
CA ASP A 99 -14.01 -9.74 4.00
C ASP A 99 -13.95 -9.50 2.49
N ARG A 100 -14.07 -8.24 2.05
CA ARG A 100 -13.88 -7.86 0.65
C ARG A 100 -12.42 -7.94 0.20
N CYS A 101 -11.46 -7.98 1.13
CA CYS A 101 -10.06 -8.27 0.83
C CYS A 101 -9.80 -9.74 0.48
N GLN A 102 -10.84 -10.59 0.43
CA GLN A 102 -10.81 -11.88 -0.28
C GLN A 102 -10.26 -11.74 -1.71
N THR A 103 -10.41 -10.56 -2.34
CA THR A 103 -9.79 -10.24 -3.63
C THR A 103 -8.25 -10.36 -3.59
N PHE A 104 -7.62 -9.86 -2.54
CA PHE A 104 -6.17 -9.92 -2.38
C PHE A 104 -5.69 -11.32 -1.99
N TRP A 105 -6.45 -12.01 -1.13
CA TRP A 105 -6.22 -13.43 -0.84
C TRP A 105 -6.26 -14.27 -2.12
N ALA A 106 -7.28 -14.08 -2.96
CA ALA A 106 -7.43 -14.80 -4.23
C ALA A 106 -6.25 -14.52 -5.18
N ARG A 107 -5.85 -13.25 -5.32
CA ARG A 107 -4.66 -12.88 -6.09
C ARG A 107 -3.41 -13.60 -5.59
N LYS A 108 -3.15 -13.58 -4.28
CA LYS A 108 -1.96 -14.19 -3.67
C LYS A 108 -1.95 -15.71 -3.77
N TYR A 109 -3.03 -16.37 -3.35
CA TYR A 109 -3.06 -17.82 -3.13
C TYR A 109 -3.64 -18.62 -4.30
N ARG A 110 -4.55 -18.04 -5.09
CA ARG A 110 -5.16 -18.72 -6.25
C ARG A 110 -4.42 -18.38 -7.53
N LEU A 111 -4.15 -17.09 -7.75
CA LEU A 111 -3.52 -16.60 -8.98
C LEU A 111 -1.99 -16.48 -8.88
N ARG A 112 -1.44 -16.56 -7.67
CA ARG A 112 0.00 -16.41 -7.38
C ARG A 112 0.56 -15.03 -7.77
N TRP A 113 -0.29 -14.01 -7.75
CA TRP A 113 0.10 -12.61 -7.94
C TRP A 113 0.39 -11.96 -6.59
N ARG A 114 1.62 -11.50 -6.42
CA ARG A 114 2.12 -10.90 -5.19
C ARG A 114 2.18 -9.39 -5.30
N ASP A 115 2.00 -8.70 -4.18
CA ASP A 115 2.32 -7.27 -4.08
C ASP A 115 3.83 -7.08 -4.30
N PRO A 116 4.28 -6.27 -5.28
CA PRO A 116 5.69 -5.93 -5.41
C PRO A 116 6.28 -5.28 -4.15
N ARG A 117 5.48 -4.59 -3.34
CA ARG A 117 5.93 -3.92 -2.10
C ARG A 117 6.06 -4.85 -0.90
N ARG A 118 5.72 -6.14 -1.01
CA ARG A 118 5.60 -7.10 0.10
C ARG A 118 6.78 -7.15 1.08
N LYS A 119 8.00 -6.81 0.65
CA LYS A 119 9.20 -6.79 1.52
C LYS A 119 9.20 -5.63 2.51
N ALA A 120 8.56 -4.52 2.18
CA ALA A 120 8.48 -3.33 3.02
C ALA A 120 7.07 -3.04 3.55
N LYS A 121 6.03 -3.63 2.94
CA LYS A 121 4.63 -3.36 3.30
C LYS A 121 4.32 -3.85 4.72
N LYS A 122 3.78 -2.97 5.56
CA LYS A 122 3.44 -3.24 6.96
C LYS A 122 1.95 -3.09 7.26
N GLY A 123 1.49 -3.85 8.24
CA GLY A 123 0.17 -3.76 8.86
C GLY A 123 0.28 -3.43 10.35
N TYR A 124 -0.64 -2.60 10.87
CA TYR A 124 -0.65 -2.24 12.29
C TYR A 124 -2.07 -2.12 12.86
N LEU A 125 -2.34 -2.75 14.00
CA LEU A 125 -3.66 -2.71 14.65
C LEU A 125 -3.71 -1.69 15.79
N LEU A 126 -4.78 -0.91 15.83
CA LEU A 126 -5.14 -0.03 16.94
C LEU A 126 -6.52 -0.46 17.47
N SER A 127 -6.62 -0.92 18.72
CA SER A 127 -7.92 -1.33 19.27
C SER A 127 -8.16 -0.87 20.70
N VAL A 128 -9.42 -0.60 21.00
CA VAL A 128 -9.86 -0.16 22.33
C VAL A 128 -11.07 -0.99 22.76
N ALA A 129 -11.12 -1.35 24.04
CA ALA A 129 -12.17 -2.17 24.60
C ALA A 129 -12.55 -1.69 26.00
N ALA A 130 -13.84 -1.81 26.35
CA ALA A 130 -14.34 -1.44 27.67
C ALA A 130 -13.95 -2.47 28.75
N THR A 131 -13.97 -3.76 28.41
CA THR A 131 -13.73 -4.84 29.39
C THR A 131 -12.24 -5.12 29.60
N GLN A 132 -11.91 -5.96 30.60
CA GLN A 132 -10.54 -6.23 31.04
C GLN A 132 -10.11 -7.70 30.89
N GLY A 133 -10.88 -8.52 30.17
CA GLY A 133 -10.58 -9.96 30.02
C GLY A 133 -9.22 -10.22 29.35
N ASN A 134 -8.52 -11.27 29.78
CA ASN A 134 -7.17 -11.60 29.30
C ASN A 134 -7.13 -11.88 27.79
N THR A 135 -8.16 -12.58 27.26
CA THR A 135 -8.27 -13.03 25.87
C THR A 135 -9.06 -12.06 24.98
N LEU A 136 -9.37 -10.86 25.48
CA LEU A 136 -10.30 -9.92 24.85
C LEU A 136 -9.91 -9.48 23.43
N PHE A 137 -8.62 -9.55 23.08
CA PHE A 137 -8.14 -9.18 21.73
C PHE A 137 -7.76 -10.38 20.85
N ASP A 138 -7.81 -11.62 21.36
CA ASP A 138 -7.27 -12.79 20.68
C ASP A 138 -7.93 -13.02 19.30
N ALA A 139 -9.25 -12.92 19.25
CA ALA A 139 -10.00 -13.07 18.00
C ALA A 139 -9.67 -11.96 16.98
N ILE A 140 -9.43 -10.74 17.46
CA ILE A 140 -9.00 -9.62 16.59
C ILE A 140 -7.59 -9.89 16.08
N HIS A 141 -6.65 -10.29 16.95
CA HIS A 141 -5.28 -10.58 16.52
C HIS A 141 -5.25 -11.67 15.44
N LEU A 142 -6.03 -12.75 15.60
CA LEU A 142 -6.12 -13.80 14.60
C LEU A 142 -6.70 -13.28 13.27
N THR A 143 -7.79 -12.51 13.34
CA THR A 143 -8.40 -11.92 12.14
C THR A 143 -7.42 -10.98 11.42
N MET A 144 -6.72 -10.13 12.17
CA MET A 144 -5.75 -9.17 11.63
C MET A 144 -4.52 -9.84 11.05
N HIS A 145 -4.05 -10.95 11.65
CA HIS A 145 -2.96 -11.75 11.08
C HIS A 145 -3.28 -12.19 9.65
N TYR A 146 -4.48 -12.76 9.43
CA TYR A 146 -4.89 -13.22 8.09
C TYR A 146 -5.26 -12.08 7.14
N PHE A 147 -5.80 -10.98 7.65
CA PHE A 147 -6.02 -9.79 6.84
C PHE A 147 -4.71 -9.24 6.28
N TYR A 148 -3.70 -9.04 7.13
CA TYR A 148 -2.41 -8.51 6.70
C TYR A 148 -1.66 -9.48 5.79
N ASP A 149 -1.73 -10.78 6.07
CA ASP A 149 -1.23 -11.80 5.17
C ASP A 149 -1.89 -11.74 3.78
N ALA A 150 -3.22 -11.60 3.71
CA ALA A 150 -3.94 -11.54 2.44
C ALA A 150 -3.52 -10.35 1.57
N ILE A 151 -3.17 -9.22 2.18
CA ILE A 151 -2.72 -8.02 1.46
C ILE A 151 -1.20 -7.95 1.24
N ASP A 152 -0.46 -9.05 1.51
CA ASP A 152 1.00 -9.13 1.43
C ASP A 152 1.71 -8.09 2.33
N ALA A 153 1.14 -7.81 3.50
CA ALA A 153 1.74 -6.96 4.53
C ALA A 153 2.25 -7.79 5.72
N ASP A 154 3.39 -7.40 6.26
CA ASP A 154 3.90 -7.93 7.52
C ASP A 154 3.14 -7.30 8.70
N TYR A 155 2.59 -8.13 9.60
CA TYR A 155 1.85 -7.65 10.76
C TYR A 155 2.82 -7.16 11.84
N ALA A 156 3.21 -5.89 11.70
CA ALA A 156 4.34 -5.29 12.43
C ALA A 156 4.07 -5.05 13.91
N GLY A 157 2.80 -4.96 14.34
CA GLY A 157 2.48 -4.75 15.74
C GLY A 157 1.07 -4.24 15.98
N HIS A 158 0.79 -3.92 17.23
CA HIS A 158 -0.50 -3.44 17.67
C HIS A 158 -0.39 -2.53 18.90
N LEU A 159 -1.39 -1.66 19.08
CA LEU A 159 -1.67 -0.98 20.34
C LEU A 159 -3.11 -1.30 20.74
N THR A 160 -3.27 -1.96 21.87
CA THR A 160 -4.57 -2.44 22.34
C THR A 160 -4.82 -2.03 23.79
N TYR A 161 -5.93 -1.33 24.04
CA TYR A 161 -6.21 -0.72 25.35
C TYR A 161 -7.49 -1.30 25.97
N ARG A 162 -7.40 -1.72 27.24
CA ARG A 162 -8.52 -2.21 28.06
C ARG A 162 -9.11 -1.08 28.90
N GLY A 163 -10.35 -1.22 29.36
CA GLY A 163 -10.97 -0.23 30.27
C GLY A 163 -11.29 1.12 29.62
N ILE A 164 -11.40 1.18 28.29
CA ILE A 164 -11.72 2.40 27.54
C ILE A 164 -13.22 2.41 27.24
N GLU A 165 -13.99 3.11 28.07
CA GLU A 165 -15.46 3.05 28.04
C GLU A 165 -16.08 4.42 27.77
N GLY A 166 -15.67 5.41 28.57
CA GLY A 166 -16.16 6.77 28.54
C GLY A 166 -15.67 7.57 27.32
N PRO A 167 -16.39 8.65 26.96
CA PRO A 167 -15.93 9.58 25.95
C PRO A 167 -14.59 10.20 26.33
N LYS A 168 -13.63 10.20 25.39
CA LYS A 168 -12.30 10.80 25.55
C LYS A 168 -11.38 10.09 26.54
N ASP A 169 -11.73 8.91 27.03
CA ASP A 169 -10.85 8.10 27.89
C ASP A 169 -9.48 7.89 27.23
N MET A 170 -9.47 7.65 25.91
CA MET A 170 -8.22 7.43 25.19
C MET A 170 -7.34 8.67 25.14
N ALA A 171 -7.93 9.86 25.11
CA ALA A 171 -7.19 11.12 25.16
C ALA A 171 -6.63 11.43 26.55
N ARG A 172 -7.13 10.77 27.60
CA ARG A 172 -6.68 10.90 28.99
C ARG A 172 -5.74 9.77 29.42
N HIS A 173 -5.58 8.74 28.60
CA HIS A 173 -4.78 7.57 28.94
C HIS A 173 -3.31 7.97 29.05
N ALA A 174 -2.69 7.70 30.20
CA ALA A 174 -1.40 8.26 30.57
C ALA A 174 -0.27 7.94 29.57
N THR A 175 -0.30 6.75 28.95
CA THR A 175 0.79 6.28 28.08
C THR A 175 0.53 6.45 26.59
N VAL A 176 -0.68 6.87 26.18
CA VAL A 176 -1.11 6.78 24.76
C VAL A 176 -0.17 7.52 23.80
N MET A 177 0.36 8.67 24.23
CA MET A 177 1.26 9.48 23.41
C MET A 177 2.60 8.78 23.24
N ASP A 178 3.20 8.30 24.33
CA ASP A 178 4.50 7.61 24.31
C ASP A 178 4.42 6.27 23.57
N ASP A 179 3.33 5.52 23.76
CA ASP A 179 3.07 4.25 23.09
C ASP A 179 2.97 4.46 21.57
N VAL A 180 2.24 5.49 21.12
CA VAL A 180 2.14 5.84 19.70
C VAL A 180 3.49 6.28 19.14
N GLN A 181 4.23 7.15 19.84
CA GLN A 181 5.54 7.62 19.37
C GLN A 181 6.52 6.46 19.20
N ARG A 182 6.59 5.54 20.18
CA ARG A 182 7.45 4.37 20.12
C ARG A 182 7.06 3.42 18.99
N ALA A 183 5.77 3.13 18.86
CA ALA A 183 5.25 2.28 17.80
C ALA A 183 5.56 2.85 16.41
N VAL A 184 5.29 4.14 16.21
CA VAL A 184 5.53 4.82 14.93
C VAL A 184 7.01 4.92 14.62
N ALA A 185 7.87 5.24 15.60
CA ALA A 185 9.30 5.27 15.39
C ALA A 185 9.84 3.90 14.92
N GLY A 186 9.45 2.82 15.58
CA GLY A 186 9.85 1.45 15.17
C GLY A 186 9.30 1.05 13.80
N LEU A 187 8.06 1.46 13.48
CA LEU A 187 7.40 1.15 12.22
C LEU A 187 7.98 1.93 11.04
N MET A 188 8.28 3.22 11.23
CA MET A 188 8.60 4.15 10.16
C MET A 188 10.09 4.31 9.89
N SER A 189 10.97 4.13 10.88
CA SER A 189 12.42 4.34 10.70
C SER A 189 13.00 3.52 9.54
N PRO A 190 12.73 2.20 9.44
CA PRO A 190 13.25 1.41 8.31
C PRO A 190 12.71 1.85 6.95
N LEU A 191 11.54 2.49 6.90
CA LEU A 191 10.93 2.97 5.66
C LEU A 191 11.51 4.31 5.21
N VAL A 192 11.86 5.17 6.16
CA VAL A 192 12.46 6.50 5.93
C VAL A 192 13.91 6.40 5.46
N GLU A 193 14.66 5.43 5.99
CA GLU A 193 16.08 5.23 5.69
C GLU A 193 16.33 4.68 4.27
N ARG A 194 15.28 4.27 3.56
CA ARG A 194 15.39 3.74 2.20
C ARG A 194 15.86 4.81 1.22
N LYS A 195 16.78 4.40 0.34
CA LYS A 195 17.18 5.24 -0.80
C LYS A 195 16.00 5.45 -1.74
N ARG A 196 15.89 6.64 -2.30
CA ARG A 196 14.79 7.05 -3.17
C ARG A 196 15.17 6.86 -4.62
N ILE A 197 14.44 6.00 -5.32
CA ILE A 197 14.59 5.78 -6.77
C ILE A 197 13.38 6.37 -7.48
N LEU A 198 13.63 7.31 -8.40
CA LEU A 198 12.65 7.74 -9.39
C LEU A 198 12.89 6.98 -10.69
N ILE A 199 11.86 6.31 -11.20
CA ILE A 199 11.90 5.72 -12.53
C ILE A 199 11.02 6.57 -13.45
N VAL A 200 11.63 7.14 -14.48
CA VAL A 200 10.95 8.01 -15.44
C VAL A 200 10.93 7.34 -16.80
N GLY A 201 9.74 7.28 -17.40
CA GLY A 201 9.59 6.97 -18.81
C GLY A 201 8.75 8.04 -19.52
N PRO A 202 8.47 7.86 -20.81
CA PRO A 202 7.63 8.78 -21.57
C PRO A 202 6.23 8.89 -20.96
N SER A 203 5.55 7.74 -20.78
CA SER A 203 4.15 7.68 -20.33
C SER A 203 3.95 7.25 -18.88
N GLY A 204 4.99 6.77 -18.20
CA GLY A 204 4.87 6.24 -16.83
C GLY A 204 4.09 4.92 -16.71
N ALA A 205 3.62 4.33 -17.82
CA ALA A 205 2.57 3.30 -17.81
C ALA A 205 3.00 1.91 -18.28
N CYS A 206 4.20 1.75 -18.85
CA CYS A 206 4.68 0.48 -19.39
C CYS A 206 6.04 0.10 -18.79
N ALA A 207 7.15 0.26 -19.53
CA ALA A 207 8.50 -0.11 -19.11
C ALA A 207 8.86 0.45 -17.72
N SER A 208 8.56 1.73 -17.47
CA SER A 208 8.81 2.40 -16.19
C SER A 208 8.01 1.79 -15.05
N GLN A 209 6.79 1.33 -15.32
CA GLN A 209 5.95 0.69 -14.30
C GLN A 209 6.40 -0.74 -14.01
N MET A 210 6.76 -1.50 -15.05
CA MET A 210 7.36 -2.82 -14.88
C MET A 210 8.65 -2.72 -14.08
N ALA A 211 9.52 -1.78 -14.44
CA ALA A 211 10.76 -1.52 -13.73
C ALA A 211 10.52 -1.15 -12.26
N GLY A 212 9.57 -0.26 -11.98
CA GLY A 212 9.24 0.14 -10.61
C GLY A 212 8.76 -1.03 -9.76
N ALA A 213 7.93 -1.90 -10.34
CA ALA A 213 7.49 -3.12 -9.68
C ALA A 213 8.64 -4.11 -9.43
N LEU A 214 9.54 -4.31 -10.40
CA LEU A 214 10.68 -5.20 -10.24
C LEU A 214 11.67 -4.70 -9.17
N VAL A 215 11.95 -3.40 -9.11
CA VAL A 215 12.76 -2.81 -8.02
C VAL A 215 12.10 -3.06 -6.67
N ARG A 216 10.78 -2.81 -6.54
CA ARG A 216 10.04 -3.08 -5.29
C ARG A 216 10.11 -4.57 -4.92
N ALA A 217 9.86 -5.46 -5.88
CA ALA A 217 9.87 -6.89 -5.67
C ALA A 217 11.21 -7.41 -5.14
N LYS A 218 12.31 -6.87 -5.67
CA LYS A 218 13.68 -7.29 -5.30
C LYS A 218 14.21 -6.58 -4.07
N ALA A 219 13.87 -5.31 -3.85
CA ALA A 219 14.57 -4.46 -2.89
C ALA A 219 13.71 -3.35 -2.25
N ALA A 220 12.39 -3.56 -2.07
CA ALA A 220 11.53 -2.56 -1.40
C ALA A 220 11.95 -2.23 0.03
N ASP A 221 12.68 -3.11 0.71
CA ASP A 221 13.30 -2.91 2.02
C ASP A 221 14.48 -1.93 1.99
N ARG A 222 15.10 -1.73 0.82
CA ARG A 222 16.23 -0.80 0.60
C ARG A 222 15.83 0.47 -0.16
N PHE A 223 14.79 0.40 -0.99
CA PHE A 223 14.41 1.47 -1.90
C PHE A 223 12.94 1.91 -1.75
N ASP A 224 12.72 3.23 -1.64
CA ASP A 224 11.42 3.89 -1.87
C ASP A 224 11.33 4.27 -3.35
N VAL A 225 10.40 3.66 -4.07
CA VAL A 225 10.32 3.77 -5.53
C VAL A 225 9.11 4.59 -5.94
N ARG A 226 9.34 5.65 -6.71
CA ARG A 226 8.30 6.36 -7.47
C ARG A 226 8.49 6.13 -8.96
N VAL A 227 7.37 6.06 -9.68
CA VAL A 227 7.35 5.93 -11.13
C VAL A 227 6.62 7.13 -11.71
N ALA A 228 7.18 7.72 -12.76
CA ALA A 228 6.63 8.90 -13.40
C ALA A 228 6.66 8.81 -14.93
N GLY A 229 5.72 9.50 -15.55
CA GLY A 229 5.71 9.85 -16.97
C GLY A 229 6.05 11.33 -17.16
N LEU A 230 6.69 11.65 -18.29
CA LEU A 230 6.72 13.02 -18.80
C LEU A 230 5.31 13.44 -19.23
N GLU A 231 4.66 12.57 -20.01
CA GLU A 231 3.28 12.69 -20.47
C GLU A 231 2.47 11.49 -19.96
N PRO A 232 1.99 11.52 -18.70
CA PRO A 232 1.45 10.34 -18.04
C PRO A 232 0.19 9.81 -18.72
N ALA A 233 0.16 8.50 -19.00
CA ALA A 233 -1.04 7.86 -19.52
C ALA A 233 -2.13 7.74 -18.43
N ALA A 234 -3.38 7.52 -18.85
CA ALA A 234 -4.51 7.39 -17.92
C ALA A 234 -4.46 6.11 -17.06
N ALA A 235 -3.83 5.04 -17.56
CA ALA A 235 -3.75 3.75 -16.89
C ALA A 235 -2.49 2.99 -17.31
N VAL A 236 -2.13 1.97 -16.51
CA VAL A 236 -1.05 1.05 -16.83
C VAL A 236 -1.40 0.23 -18.07
N ASP A 237 -0.43 0.07 -18.96
CA ASP A 237 -0.56 -0.69 -20.20
C ASP A 237 -1.05 -2.13 -19.95
N VAL A 238 -1.98 -2.60 -20.80
CA VAL A 238 -2.64 -3.90 -20.61
C VAL A 238 -1.68 -5.06 -20.82
N ASN A 239 -0.75 -4.97 -21.77
CA ASN A 239 0.22 -6.02 -22.05
C ASN A 239 1.28 -6.06 -20.94
N ALA A 240 1.71 -4.90 -20.43
CA ALA A 240 2.57 -4.81 -19.25
C ALA A 240 1.94 -5.46 -18.01
N ARG A 241 0.66 -5.17 -17.71
CA ARG A 241 -0.06 -5.81 -16.60
C ARG A 241 -0.11 -7.32 -16.73
N LYS A 242 -0.47 -7.83 -17.92
CA LYS A 242 -0.54 -9.27 -18.19
C LYS A 242 0.82 -9.94 -18.10
N ALA A 243 1.87 -9.33 -18.64
CA ALA A 243 3.24 -9.86 -18.57
C ALA A 243 3.75 -9.92 -17.13
N MET A 244 3.55 -8.87 -16.33
CA MET A 244 3.92 -8.86 -14.92
C MET A 244 3.12 -9.88 -14.11
N ALA A 245 1.82 -10.01 -14.36
CA ALA A 245 0.97 -11.01 -13.73
C ALA A 245 1.42 -12.45 -14.08
N ALA A 246 1.83 -12.71 -15.32
CA ALA A 246 2.42 -13.99 -15.73
C ALA A 246 3.74 -14.31 -15.00
N LYS A 247 4.48 -13.28 -14.58
CA LYS A 247 5.66 -13.38 -13.71
C LYS A 247 5.33 -13.31 -12.20
N GLY A 248 4.06 -13.29 -11.84
CA GLY A 248 3.60 -13.33 -10.44
C GLY A 248 3.53 -11.99 -9.72
N TRP A 249 3.53 -10.85 -10.43
CA TRP A 249 3.51 -9.52 -9.84
C TRP A 249 2.22 -8.75 -10.16
N ASP A 250 1.55 -8.23 -9.13
CA ASP A 250 0.33 -7.42 -9.29
C ASP A 250 0.66 -5.92 -9.41
N ILE A 251 0.48 -5.37 -10.61
CA ILE A 251 0.62 -3.94 -10.88
C ILE A 251 -0.69 -3.28 -11.33
N GLU A 252 -1.84 -3.94 -11.12
CA GLU A 252 -3.15 -3.45 -11.58
C GLU A 252 -3.53 -2.08 -11.01
N TYR A 253 -3.19 -1.85 -9.73
CA TYR A 253 -3.64 -0.69 -8.97
C TYR A 253 -2.65 0.48 -8.98
N GLU A 254 -1.61 0.36 -9.79
CA GLU A 254 -0.63 1.41 -9.97
C GLU A 254 -1.23 2.49 -10.86
N VAL A 255 -0.91 3.75 -10.56
CA VAL A 255 -1.47 4.90 -11.26
C VAL A 255 -0.28 5.66 -11.85
N PRO A 256 -0.23 5.84 -13.18
CA PRO A 256 0.80 6.69 -13.77
C PRO A 256 0.71 8.11 -13.22
N LEU A 257 1.85 8.67 -12.81
CA LEU A 257 1.97 10.01 -12.25
C LEU A 257 2.79 10.89 -13.19
N SER A 258 2.51 12.19 -13.24
CA SER A 258 3.44 13.12 -13.88
C SER A 258 4.72 13.25 -13.05
N ILE A 259 5.81 13.59 -13.72
CA ILE A 259 7.10 13.84 -13.07
C ILE A 259 7.01 14.95 -11.99
N GLY A 260 6.23 16.01 -12.25
CA GLY A 260 6.02 17.08 -11.28
C GLY A 260 5.36 16.59 -9.99
N ARG A 261 4.32 15.74 -10.10
CA ARG A 261 3.69 15.13 -8.92
C ARG A 261 4.59 14.13 -8.22
N ALA A 262 5.38 13.37 -8.98
CA ALA A 262 6.32 12.41 -8.41
C ALA A 262 7.44 13.10 -7.59
N LEU A 263 7.79 14.34 -7.91
CA LEU A 263 8.82 15.13 -7.21
C LEU A 263 8.24 16.04 -6.10
N GLU A 264 6.92 16.11 -5.94
CA GLU A 264 6.29 16.95 -4.93
C GLU A 264 6.71 16.51 -3.52
N GLN A 265 7.44 17.38 -2.83
CA GLN A 265 8.02 17.17 -1.49
C GLN A 265 8.86 15.87 -1.37
N TRP A 266 9.39 15.38 -2.49
CA TRP A 266 10.11 14.11 -2.54
C TRP A 266 11.27 14.20 -3.53
N HIS A 267 12.46 13.86 -3.06
CA HIS A 267 13.71 14.10 -3.78
C HIS A 267 14.40 12.75 -3.99
N PRO A 268 14.63 12.31 -5.24
CA PRO A 268 15.30 11.05 -5.52
C PRO A 268 16.81 11.14 -5.29
N ASP A 269 17.39 10.06 -4.76
CA ASP A 269 18.83 9.86 -4.71
C ASP A 269 19.36 9.35 -6.07
N VAL A 270 18.55 8.54 -6.74
CA VAL A 270 18.86 7.94 -8.06
C VAL A 270 17.66 8.10 -8.98
N VAL A 271 17.93 8.45 -10.24
CA VAL A 271 16.93 8.57 -11.31
C VAL A 271 17.27 7.59 -12.41
N VAL A 272 16.31 6.73 -12.75
CA VAL A 272 16.42 5.79 -13.86
C VAL A 272 15.54 6.29 -14.98
N ALA A 273 16.15 6.78 -16.06
CA ALA A 273 15.46 7.26 -17.24
C ALA A 273 15.39 6.14 -18.29
N LEU A 274 14.17 5.80 -18.71
CA LEU A 274 13.87 4.72 -19.65
C LEU A 274 13.41 5.27 -21.00
N GLY A 275 14.08 4.88 -22.08
CA GLY A 275 13.75 5.32 -23.44
C GLY A 275 14.33 6.69 -23.80
N PRO A 276 13.88 7.34 -24.88
CA PRO A 276 14.37 8.64 -25.33
C PRO A 276 13.84 9.77 -24.43
N VAL A 277 14.23 9.75 -23.16
CA VAL A 277 13.99 10.84 -22.21
C VAL A 277 15.07 11.89 -22.45
N ALA A 278 14.85 12.75 -23.45
CA ALA A 278 15.82 13.77 -23.86
C ALA A 278 16.14 14.74 -22.71
N ASP A 279 15.10 15.30 -22.08
CA ASP A 279 15.23 16.33 -21.07
C ASP A 279 14.53 15.94 -19.76
N LEU A 280 15.33 15.64 -18.74
CA LEU A 280 14.85 15.61 -17.37
C LEU A 280 14.90 17.04 -16.81
N PRO A 281 13.93 17.44 -15.95
CA PRO A 281 13.99 18.73 -15.28
C PRO A 281 15.34 18.92 -14.57
N SER A 282 15.98 20.08 -14.78
CA SER A 282 17.27 20.43 -14.16
C SER A 282 17.22 20.50 -12.63
N THR A 283 16.02 20.46 -12.04
CA THR A 283 15.77 20.42 -10.60
C THR A 283 15.98 19.04 -9.98
N ILE A 284 16.21 17.99 -10.77
CA ILE A 284 16.48 16.65 -10.28
C ILE A 284 17.95 16.52 -9.85
N ALA A 285 18.18 16.37 -8.55
CA ALA A 285 19.52 16.34 -7.96
C ALA A 285 20.18 14.93 -7.91
N GLY A 286 19.42 13.86 -8.19
CA GLY A 286 19.89 12.47 -8.06
C GLY A 286 20.83 12.00 -9.18
N GLU A 287 21.61 10.95 -8.90
CA GLU A 287 22.44 10.28 -9.91
C GLU A 287 21.55 9.73 -11.03
N THR A 288 21.82 10.11 -12.28
CA THR A 288 20.98 9.72 -13.42
C THR A 288 21.59 8.55 -14.18
N ILE A 289 20.85 7.44 -14.23
CA ILE A 289 21.14 6.24 -15.00
C ILE A 289 20.20 6.21 -16.21
N ARG A 290 20.75 6.01 -17.41
CA ARG A 290 19.97 5.99 -18.66
C ARG A 290 19.97 4.59 -19.24
N TRP A 291 18.78 4.03 -19.42
CA TRP A 291 18.59 2.75 -20.10
C TRP A 291 17.93 2.99 -21.45
N ALA A 292 18.67 2.64 -22.51
CA ALA A 292 18.13 2.63 -23.86
C ALA A 292 17.12 1.48 -23.97
N LEU A 293 15.84 1.84 -23.98
CA LEU A 293 14.72 0.92 -24.15
C LEU A 293 13.82 1.40 -25.29
N PRO A 294 13.04 0.50 -25.91
CA PRO A 294 12.04 0.89 -26.89
C PRO A 294 11.07 1.91 -26.30
N ASP A 295 10.80 2.97 -27.06
CA ASP A 295 9.87 4.04 -26.66
C ASP A 295 8.40 3.62 -26.82
N THR A 296 8.13 2.68 -27.73
CA THR A 296 6.79 2.22 -28.06
C THR A 296 6.27 1.20 -27.06
N ALA A 297 5.01 1.34 -26.68
CA ALA A 297 4.31 0.31 -25.91
C ALA A 297 4.34 -1.03 -26.67
N PRO A 298 4.50 -2.16 -25.97
CA PRO A 298 4.52 -3.47 -26.59
C PRO A 298 3.16 -3.79 -27.22
N ASP A 299 3.17 -4.21 -28.47
CA ASP A 299 1.99 -4.58 -29.24
C ASP A 299 1.37 -5.92 -28.79
N SER A 300 2.14 -6.74 -28.07
CA SER A 300 1.78 -8.09 -27.65
C SER A 300 2.25 -8.42 -26.24
N ILE A 301 1.65 -9.45 -25.64
CA ILE A 301 2.08 -9.97 -24.32
C ILE A 301 3.49 -10.55 -24.40
N GLU A 302 3.85 -11.16 -25.52
CA GLU A 302 5.19 -11.72 -25.74
C GLU A 302 6.25 -10.62 -25.75
N ALA A 303 6.04 -9.54 -26.51
CA ALA A 303 6.92 -8.38 -26.51
C ALA A 303 7.03 -7.74 -25.12
N ALA A 304 5.91 -7.62 -24.39
CA ALA A 304 5.93 -7.14 -23.01
C ALA A 304 6.71 -8.07 -22.06
N GLY A 305 6.64 -9.38 -22.29
CA GLY A 305 7.42 -10.39 -21.56
C GLY A 305 8.93 -10.22 -21.76
N GLN A 306 9.36 -10.11 -23.02
CA GLN A 306 10.77 -9.88 -23.38
C GLN A 306 11.31 -8.56 -22.79
N LEU A 307 10.52 -7.49 -22.87
CA LEU A 307 10.86 -6.20 -22.25
C LEU A 307 11.02 -6.35 -20.73
N CYS A 308 10.13 -7.10 -20.09
CA CYS A 308 10.20 -7.35 -18.66
C CYS A 308 11.45 -8.17 -18.28
N ASP A 309 11.85 -9.16 -19.08
CA ASP A 309 13.08 -9.93 -18.86
C ASP A 309 14.33 -9.05 -18.97
N GLY A 310 14.42 -8.21 -20.01
CA GLY A 310 15.53 -7.27 -20.14
C GLY A 310 15.60 -6.25 -18.99
N LEU A 311 14.46 -5.78 -18.50
CA LEU A 311 14.38 -4.92 -17.32
C LEU A 311 14.84 -5.66 -16.06
N ASP A 312 14.48 -6.94 -15.89
CA ASP A 312 14.84 -7.72 -14.70
C ASP A 312 16.36 -7.88 -14.56
N GLU A 313 17.07 -8.08 -15.67
CA GLU A 313 18.53 -8.15 -15.71
C GLU A 313 19.18 -6.83 -15.28
N GLN A 314 18.74 -5.71 -15.88
CA GLN A 314 19.26 -4.37 -15.55
C GLN A 314 18.99 -4.00 -14.09
N ILE A 315 17.79 -4.29 -13.60
CA ILE A 315 17.41 -4.01 -12.21
C ILE A 315 18.18 -4.89 -11.24
N THR A 316 18.43 -6.15 -11.60
CA THR A 316 19.27 -7.05 -10.78
C THR A 316 20.67 -6.49 -10.62
N ALA A 317 21.24 -5.82 -11.63
CA ALA A 317 22.51 -5.12 -11.49
C ALA A 317 22.39 -3.84 -10.64
N LEU A 318 21.32 -3.07 -10.81
CA LEU A 318 21.07 -1.81 -10.08
C LEU A 318 20.90 -2.00 -8.57
N VAL A 319 20.20 -3.05 -8.14
CA VAL A 319 19.80 -3.23 -6.74
C VAL A 319 20.73 -4.13 -5.93
N ARG A 320 21.83 -4.62 -6.53
CA ARG A 320 22.91 -5.30 -5.79
C ARG A 320 23.47 -4.34 -4.73
#